data_AF-A0A1Q7AC25-F1
#
_entry.id   AF-A0A1Q7AC25-F1
#
_cell.length_a   1.000
_cell.length_b   1.000
_cell.length_c   1.000
_cell.angle_alpha   90.00
_cell.angle_beta   90.00
_cell.angle_gamma   90.00
#
_symmetry.space_group_name_H-M   'P 1'
#
loop_
_entity.id
_entity.type
_entity.pdbx_description
1 polymer ?
#
loop_
_entity_poly.entity_id
_entity_poly.type
_entity_poly.pdbx_seq_one_letter_code
_entity_poly.pdbx_strand_id
1 'polypeptide(L)'
;MFPEPALLDKKTWRTGVLPQMALRLGVPPKSLFAEMHRDPEMVVLTKAVSEPDWETIVAYYLEHAPDTLPQQSLPAQPQVDPPLFSAGPFVPRLHSSAIITLLKTDTVNERIFVGEAGTNTFRVFDFDRHLKASLTLGSPPTDVISERDRLLVLESGMLEPNDQPKGTLVQYDFARDGSLHFSKVLIDSLFRPVFVKQFDFAGHGRKDFVICEFGNNRGRLALYREDGATYQRHVLDATPGAIRFEILDLTGDGFPDIVALFAQGDERIVLFANDGTGDFAGRTVLARFPPIYGSMYFTMRDFNGDGKPDILYVNGDNFDYSRVLKPYHGIRILENDGHNNFTERYFFPVYGAAQAVVADFDKDGDLDILTTSNFADSARHPERGIMYFENVGRYQFKPYAFSIARGNQWNVMATADLNRDGWPDVIIGAMHLADIARIQRSFRGPTSEAAVEPILLFENRMSHDGGSRVRP
;
A
#
# COMPACT_ATOMS: atom_id res chain seq x y z
N MET A 1 -9.15 11.30 16.59
CA MET A 1 -8.88 10.35 17.67
C MET A 1 -7.51 10.69 18.25
N PHE A 2 -7.33 10.66 19.57
CA PHE A 2 -6.02 10.90 20.18
C PHE A 2 -5.29 9.55 20.35
N PRO A 3 -3.99 9.44 20.00
CA PRO A 3 -3.25 8.20 20.19
C PRO A 3 -3.00 7.94 21.68
N GLU A 4 -3.23 6.71 22.14
CA GLU A 4 -2.96 6.32 23.52
C GLU A 4 -1.45 6.35 23.83
N PRO A 5 -1.01 6.84 25.00
CA PRO A 5 0.42 6.88 25.37
C PRO A 5 1.13 5.52 25.28
N ALA A 6 0.41 4.43 25.54
CA ALA A 6 0.95 3.07 25.51
C ALA A 6 1.41 2.60 24.10
N LEU A 7 1.03 3.31 23.03
CA LEU A 7 1.35 2.92 21.66
C LEU A 7 2.81 3.17 21.27
N LEU A 8 3.54 4.02 22.00
CA LEU A 8 4.96 4.27 21.77
C LEU A 8 5.72 4.32 23.11
N ASP A 9 7.03 4.07 23.07
CA ASP A 9 7.87 4.25 24.25
C ASP A 9 8.11 5.75 24.56
N LYS A 10 8.46 6.04 25.82
CA LYS A 10 8.71 7.42 26.30
C LYS A 10 9.73 8.18 25.47
N LYS A 11 10.80 7.51 25.00
CA LYS A 11 11.85 8.16 24.21
C LYS A 11 11.28 8.59 22.87
N THR A 12 10.56 7.70 22.18
CA THR A 12 9.93 7.96 20.89
C THR A 12 8.88 9.07 20.98
N TRP A 13 8.06 9.09 22.03
CA TRP A 13 7.17 10.23 22.30
C TRP A 13 7.94 11.53 22.45
N ARG A 14 8.94 11.55 23.33
CA ARG A 14 9.69 12.76 23.70
C ARG A 14 10.43 13.37 22.52
N THR A 15 11.12 12.56 21.73
CA THR A 15 12.05 13.05 20.70
C THR A 15 11.47 13.04 19.30
N GLY A 16 10.45 12.22 19.05
CA GLY A 16 9.84 12.04 17.73
C GLY A 16 8.50 12.76 17.62
N VAL A 17 7.49 12.29 18.35
CA VAL A 17 6.10 12.63 18.08
C VAL A 17 5.63 13.91 18.77
N LEU A 18 5.90 14.10 20.06
CA LEU A 18 5.46 15.29 20.80
C LEU A 18 5.96 16.60 20.18
N PRO A 19 7.22 16.72 19.69
CA PRO A 19 7.66 17.93 18.99
C PRO A 19 6.82 18.27 17.75
N GLN A 20 6.37 17.26 17.00
CA GLN A 20 5.55 17.46 15.80
C GLN A 20 4.09 17.78 16.12
N MET A 21 3.58 17.23 17.22
CA MET A 21 2.28 17.60 17.77
C MET A 21 2.28 19.05 18.25
N ALA A 22 3.34 19.48 18.94
CA ALA A 22 3.48 20.84 19.45
C ALA A 22 3.29 21.88 18.34
N LEU A 23 3.94 21.67 17.19
CA LEU A 23 3.82 22.56 16.02
C LEU A 23 2.37 22.67 15.53
N ARG A 24 1.65 21.55 15.41
CA ARG A 24 0.23 21.52 15.00
C ARG A 24 -0.70 22.15 16.05
N LEU A 25 -0.30 22.13 17.32
CA LEU A 25 -1.00 22.77 18.43
C LEU A 25 -0.59 24.24 18.66
N GLY A 26 0.32 24.79 17.86
CA GLY A 26 0.75 26.20 17.93
C GLY A 26 1.88 26.50 18.92
N VAL A 27 2.68 25.51 19.32
CA VAL A 27 3.71 25.61 20.37
C VAL A 27 5.08 25.11 19.86
N PRO A 28 6.21 25.83 20.01
CA PRO A 28 6.45 27.25 20.26
C PRO A 28 6.55 28.10 18.96
N PRO A 29 6.32 29.44 19.02
CA PRO A 29 6.16 30.29 17.82
C PRO A 29 7.38 30.36 16.89
N LYS A 30 8.60 30.25 17.44
CA LYS A 30 9.85 30.43 16.67
C LYS A 30 10.14 29.24 15.74
N SER A 31 9.96 28.00 16.22
CA SER A 31 10.11 26.81 15.38
C SER A 31 8.92 26.63 14.44
N LEU A 32 7.73 27.04 14.87
CA LEU A 32 6.52 27.04 14.04
C LEU A 32 6.67 27.90 12.78
N PHE A 33 7.22 29.11 12.90
CA PHE A 33 7.40 29.99 11.76
C PHE A 33 8.32 29.36 10.69
N ALA A 34 9.44 28.77 11.10
CA ALA A 34 10.36 28.10 10.19
C ALA A 34 9.73 26.87 9.51
N GLU A 35 8.95 26.08 10.26
CA GLU A 35 8.26 24.91 9.68
C GLU A 35 7.14 25.35 8.72
N MET A 36 6.34 26.36 9.06
CA MET A 36 5.33 26.91 8.15
C MET A 36 5.94 27.56 6.90
N HIS A 37 7.16 28.09 6.96
CA HIS A 37 7.86 28.55 5.75
C HIS A 37 8.25 27.39 4.84
N ARG A 38 8.61 26.25 5.43
CA ARG A 38 8.98 25.03 4.70
C ARG A 38 7.75 24.30 4.16
N ASP A 39 6.67 24.32 4.93
CA ASP A 39 5.39 23.67 4.62
C ASP A 39 4.23 24.66 4.87
N PRO A 40 3.95 25.56 3.91
CA PRO A 40 2.91 26.58 4.04
C PRO A 40 1.49 26.02 4.22
N GLU A 41 1.29 24.75 3.88
CA GLU A 41 0.00 24.07 3.92
C GLU A 41 -0.18 23.23 5.19
N MET A 42 0.79 23.29 6.11
CA MET A 42 0.70 22.66 7.41
C MET A 42 -0.53 23.13 8.18
N VAL A 43 -1.37 22.19 8.61
CA VAL A 43 -2.54 22.49 9.43
C VAL A 43 -2.10 22.77 10.87
N VAL A 44 -2.39 23.98 11.35
CA VAL A 44 -2.15 24.43 12.72
C VAL A 44 -3.47 24.87 13.35
N LEU A 45 -3.65 24.62 14.65
CA LEU A 45 -4.82 25.11 15.38
C LEU A 45 -4.98 26.62 15.22
N THR A 46 -6.22 27.04 14.98
CA THR A 46 -6.60 28.46 14.90
C THR A 46 -6.37 29.20 16.21
N LYS A 47 -6.48 28.50 17.35
CA LYS A 47 -6.11 28.98 18.68
C LYS A 47 -5.06 28.03 19.26
N ALA A 48 -3.86 28.56 19.48
CA ALA A 48 -2.77 27.80 20.07
C ALA A 48 -3.12 27.32 21.49
N VAL A 49 -2.62 26.14 21.82
CA VAL A 49 -2.63 25.62 23.20
C VAL A 49 -1.69 26.47 24.05
N SER A 50 -2.06 26.75 25.30
CA SER A 50 -1.18 27.52 26.20
C SER A 50 0.05 26.70 26.58
N GLU A 51 1.18 27.35 26.87
CA GLU A 51 2.40 26.64 27.29
C GLU A 51 2.17 25.75 28.53
N PRO A 52 1.45 26.19 29.58
CA PRO A 52 1.10 25.31 30.71
C PRO A 52 0.24 24.09 30.34
N ASP A 53 -0.73 24.26 29.44
CA ASP A 53 -1.57 23.14 28.97
C ASP A 53 -0.74 22.16 28.14
N TRP A 54 0.18 22.66 27.32
CA TRP A 54 1.12 21.83 26.55
C TRP A 54 2.04 21.02 27.47
N GLU A 55 2.60 21.63 28.51
CA GLU A 55 3.40 20.93 29.52
C GLU A 55 2.60 19.83 30.21
N THR A 56 1.31 20.07 30.49
CA THR A 56 0.39 19.07 31.05
C THR A 56 0.18 17.90 30.10
N ILE A 57 -0.01 18.16 28.81
CA ILE A 57 -0.11 17.12 27.77
C ILE A 57 1.18 16.29 27.71
N VAL A 58 2.33 16.95 27.64
CA VAL A 58 3.64 16.28 27.61
C VAL A 58 3.84 15.40 28.84
N ALA A 59 3.52 15.90 30.03
CA ALA A 59 3.61 15.14 31.27
C ALA A 59 2.73 13.89 31.23
N TYR A 60 1.48 14.01 30.79
CA TYR A 60 0.56 12.89 30.66
C TYR A 60 1.14 11.77 29.77
N TYR A 61 1.62 12.10 28.57
CA TYR A 61 2.19 11.09 27.67
C TYR A 61 3.46 10.46 28.24
N LEU A 62 4.35 11.23 28.85
CA LEU A 62 5.62 10.70 29.38
C LEU A 62 5.45 9.91 30.69
N GLU A 63 4.39 10.18 31.45
CA GLU A 63 4.03 9.40 32.65
C GLU A 63 3.41 8.05 32.28
N HIS A 64 2.54 8.02 31.26
CA HIS A 64 1.73 6.84 30.91
C HIS A 64 2.32 5.96 29.79
N ALA A 65 3.31 6.45 29.04
CA ALA A 65 4.01 5.65 28.04
C ALA A 65 4.96 4.64 28.71
N PRO A 66 5.15 3.44 28.16
CA PRO A 66 6.15 2.48 28.64
C PRO A 66 7.58 2.97 28.35
N ASP A 67 8.57 2.48 29.10
CA ASP A 67 9.99 2.77 28.81
C ASP A 67 10.46 2.06 27.52
N THR A 68 9.88 0.90 27.22
CA THR A 68 10.13 0.10 26.01
C THR A 68 8.86 -0.58 25.55
N LEU A 69 8.63 -0.65 24.24
CA LEU A 69 7.50 -1.41 23.70
C LEU A 69 7.72 -2.93 23.88
N PRO A 70 6.64 -3.70 24.12
CA PRO A 70 6.74 -5.14 24.15
C PRO A 70 7.08 -5.68 22.75
N GLN A 71 7.74 -6.83 22.72
CA GLN A 71 7.96 -7.56 21.47
C GLN A 71 6.65 -8.20 21.00
N GLN A 72 6.54 -8.45 19.69
CA GLN A 72 5.42 -9.20 19.14
C GLN A 72 5.36 -10.61 19.73
N SER A 73 4.18 -11.00 20.21
CA SER A 73 3.87 -12.37 20.58
C SER A 73 3.23 -13.06 19.39
N LEU A 74 3.90 -14.06 18.82
CA LEU A 74 3.39 -14.75 17.64
C LEU A 74 2.36 -15.81 18.05
N PRO A 75 1.19 -15.88 17.39
CA PRO A 75 0.22 -16.96 17.58
C PRO A 75 0.80 -18.35 17.28
N ALA A 76 1.71 -18.44 16.30
CA ALA A 76 2.44 -19.64 15.94
C ALA A 76 3.83 -19.29 15.40
N GLN A 77 4.80 -20.18 15.54
CA GLN A 77 6.14 -19.99 14.96
C GLN A 77 6.12 -20.26 13.46
N PRO A 78 6.64 -19.36 12.61
CA PRO A 78 6.69 -19.58 11.17
C PRO A 78 7.64 -20.70 10.80
N GLN A 79 7.22 -21.57 9.88
CA GLN A 79 8.14 -22.48 9.19
C GLN A 79 8.86 -21.72 8.07
N VAL A 80 10.13 -22.06 7.81
CA VAL A 80 10.95 -21.34 6.83
C VAL A 80 11.01 -22.12 5.51
N ASP A 81 10.83 -21.41 4.40
CA ASP A 81 10.92 -21.91 3.03
C ASP A 81 9.96 -23.10 2.76
N PRO A 82 8.63 -22.87 2.82
CA PRO A 82 7.66 -23.91 2.50
C PRO A 82 7.83 -24.41 1.05
N PRO A 83 7.55 -25.70 0.79
CA PRO A 83 7.72 -26.28 -0.54
C PRO A 83 6.73 -25.76 -1.60
N LEU A 84 5.66 -25.08 -1.16
CA LEU A 84 4.61 -24.53 -2.03
C LEU A 84 5.17 -23.56 -3.08
N PHE A 85 6.13 -22.72 -2.69
CA PHE A 85 6.72 -21.73 -3.58
C PHE A 85 8.17 -22.02 -3.90
N SER A 86 8.53 -21.78 -5.15
CA SER A 86 9.90 -21.57 -5.56
C SER A 86 10.19 -20.10 -5.76
N ALA A 87 10.97 -19.55 -4.84
CA ALA A 87 11.38 -18.16 -4.90
C ALA A 87 12.74 -17.98 -5.58
N GLY A 88 12.84 -16.98 -6.45
CA GLY A 88 14.08 -16.61 -7.14
C GLY A 88 14.01 -15.19 -7.72
N PRO A 89 15.09 -14.72 -8.39
CA PRO A 89 15.04 -13.44 -9.08
C PRO A 89 14.01 -13.46 -10.21
N PHE A 90 13.21 -12.39 -10.33
CA PHE A 90 12.26 -12.26 -11.44
C PHE A 90 12.98 -12.24 -12.79
N VAL A 91 13.97 -11.36 -12.94
CA VAL A 91 14.89 -11.33 -14.08
C VAL A 91 16.31 -11.31 -13.52
N PRO A 92 17.14 -12.33 -13.80
CA PRO A 92 18.50 -12.39 -13.27
C PRO A 92 19.32 -11.17 -13.65
N ARG A 93 19.96 -10.54 -12.66
CA ARG A 93 20.83 -9.35 -12.85
C ARG A 93 20.10 -8.15 -13.48
N LEU A 94 18.83 -7.95 -13.15
CA LEU A 94 18.09 -6.77 -13.55
C LEU A 94 18.74 -5.51 -12.96
N HIS A 95 19.20 -4.59 -13.82
CA HIS A 95 19.69 -3.29 -13.38
C HIS A 95 18.52 -2.43 -12.88
N SER A 96 18.53 -2.13 -11.58
CA SER A 96 17.48 -1.37 -10.91
C SER A 96 18.04 -0.57 -9.74
N SER A 97 17.36 0.52 -9.41
CA SER A 97 17.52 1.28 -8.17
C SER A 97 17.00 0.56 -6.91
N ALA A 98 16.28 -0.55 -7.06
CA ALA A 98 15.58 -1.28 -5.99
C ALA A 98 14.56 -0.43 -5.20
N ILE A 99 14.12 0.71 -5.76
CA ILE A 99 12.98 1.48 -5.26
C ILE A 99 11.80 1.24 -6.20
N ILE A 100 11.21 0.05 -6.11
CA ILE A 100 10.10 -0.36 -6.97
C ILE A 100 8.81 0.29 -6.44
N THR A 101 8.19 1.11 -7.28
CA THR A 101 6.97 1.88 -6.96
C THR A 101 5.74 1.36 -7.68
N LEU A 102 5.91 0.52 -8.69
CA LEU A 102 4.83 -0.10 -9.44
C LEU A 102 5.20 -1.55 -9.77
N LEU A 103 4.35 -2.49 -9.34
CA LEU A 103 4.26 -3.84 -9.88
C LEU A 103 2.79 -4.13 -10.17
N LYS A 104 2.49 -4.53 -11.41
CA LYS A 104 1.12 -4.88 -11.82
C LYS A 104 1.14 -5.87 -12.98
N THR A 105 0.17 -6.76 -13.00
CA THR A 105 -0.05 -7.75 -14.07
C THR A 105 -1.32 -7.42 -14.85
N ASP A 106 -1.30 -7.65 -16.15
CA ASP A 106 -2.46 -7.65 -17.04
C ASP A 106 -2.54 -9.04 -17.66
N THR A 107 -3.45 -9.86 -17.13
CA THR A 107 -3.66 -11.25 -17.57
C THR A 107 -4.37 -11.35 -18.92
N VAL A 108 -5.04 -10.29 -19.38
CA VAL A 108 -5.73 -10.29 -20.68
C VAL A 108 -4.73 -10.11 -21.81
N ASN A 109 -3.76 -9.22 -21.64
CA ASN A 109 -2.72 -8.97 -22.64
C ASN A 109 -1.35 -9.63 -22.30
N GLU A 110 -1.30 -10.42 -21.22
CA GLU A 110 -0.11 -11.11 -20.71
C GLU A 110 1.10 -10.17 -20.50
N ARG A 111 0.88 -9.05 -19.79
CA ARG A 111 1.90 -8.02 -19.51
C ARG A 111 2.21 -7.91 -18.03
N ILE A 112 3.47 -7.66 -17.72
CA ILE A 112 3.96 -7.33 -16.39
C ILE A 112 4.55 -5.92 -16.43
N PHE A 113 4.07 -5.04 -15.57
CA PHE A 113 4.53 -3.66 -15.46
C PHE A 113 5.43 -3.50 -14.25
N VAL A 114 6.60 -2.92 -14.47
CA VAL A 114 7.59 -2.65 -13.43
C VAL A 114 7.98 -1.18 -13.50
N GLY A 115 7.76 -0.46 -12.42
CA GLY A 115 8.16 0.94 -12.29
C GLY A 115 9.06 1.20 -11.09
N GLU A 116 10.05 2.08 -11.26
CA GLU A 116 10.98 2.43 -10.19
C GLU A 116 11.24 3.94 -10.07
N ALA A 117 11.48 4.40 -8.83
CA ALA A 117 11.63 5.82 -8.53
C ALA A 117 13.08 6.34 -8.65
N GLY A 118 14.10 5.50 -8.46
CA GLY A 118 15.48 5.98 -8.46
C GLY A 118 15.94 6.53 -9.82
N THR A 119 15.35 6.04 -10.90
CA THR A 119 15.64 6.45 -12.29
C THR A 119 14.38 6.79 -13.09
N ASN A 120 13.22 6.89 -12.43
CA ASN A 120 11.90 7.06 -13.06
C ASN A 120 11.66 6.08 -14.22
N THR A 121 12.14 4.85 -14.11
CA THR A 121 12.08 3.90 -15.22
C THR A 121 10.80 3.08 -15.15
N PHE A 122 10.12 2.96 -16.28
CA PHE A 122 8.95 2.13 -16.48
C PHE A 122 9.25 1.05 -17.52
N ARG A 123 9.00 -0.21 -17.19
CA ARG A 123 9.28 -1.37 -18.02
C ARG A 123 8.04 -2.23 -18.19
N VAL A 124 7.88 -2.78 -19.38
CA VAL A 124 6.85 -3.78 -19.71
C VAL A 124 7.55 -5.07 -20.09
N PHE A 125 7.21 -6.15 -19.39
CA PHE A 125 7.62 -7.52 -19.70
C PHE A 125 6.42 -8.33 -20.19
N ASP A 126 6.65 -9.39 -20.96
CA ASP A 126 5.66 -10.46 -21.15
C ASP A 126 5.69 -11.44 -19.96
N PHE A 127 4.76 -12.40 -19.93
CA PHE A 127 4.70 -13.44 -18.89
C PHE A 127 5.92 -14.39 -18.91
N ASP A 128 6.59 -14.52 -20.05
CA ASP A 128 7.85 -15.25 -20.17
C ASP A 128 9.06 -14.41 -19.68
N ARG A 129 8.82 -13.21 -19.14
CA ARG A 129 9.77 -12.28 -18.51
C ARG A 129 10.74 -11.63 -19.51
N HIS A 130 10.40 -11.60 -20.79
CA HIS A 130 11.13 -10.83 -21.80
C HIS A 130 10.72 -9.36 -21.76
N LEU A 131 11.72 -8.47 -21.70
CA LEU A 131 11.50 -7.03 -21.77
C LEU A 131 10.96 -6.64 -23.16
N LYS A 132 9.76 -6.05 -23.21
CA LYS A 132 9.11 -5.57 -24.43
C LYS A 132 9.27 -4.07 -24.65
N ALA A 133 9.19 -3.29 -23.58
CA ALA A 133 9.35 -1.84 -23.64
C ALA A 133 10.02 -1.30 -22.37
N SER A 134 10.76 -0.21 -22.50
CA SER A 134 11.36 0.52 -21.39
C SER A 134 11.37 2.01 -21.68
N LEU A 135 10.97 2.82 -20.71
CA LEU A 135 10.89 4.28 -20.79
C LEU A 135 11.46 4.92 -19.54
N THR A 136 12.03 6.10 -19.68
CA THR A 136 12.26 7.02 -18.56
C THR A 136 11.12 8.04 -18.55
N LEU A 137 10.37 8.08 -17.45
CA LEU A 137 9.21 8.94 -17.27
C LEU A 137 9.59 10.29 -16.64
N GLY A 138 8.61 11.21 -16.58
CA GLY A 138 8.79 12.52 -15.94
C GLY A 138 8.97 12.42 -14.43
N SER A 139 8.32 11.44 -13.80
CA SER A 139 8.41 11.16 -12.37
C SER A 139 8.14 9.68 -12.05
N PRO A 140 8.31 9.22 -10.79
CA PRO A 140 8.11 7.81 -10.46
C PRO A 140 6.69 7.32 -10.79
N PRO A 141 6.53 6.24 -11.56
CA PRO A 141 5.23 5.61 -11.81
C PRO A 141 4.73 4.88 -10.56
N THR A 142 3.45 5.04 -10.23
CA THR A 142 2.82 4.42 -9.06
C THR A 142 1.70 3.45 -9.42
N ASP A 143 1.05 3.64 -10.56
CA ASP A 143 0.03 2.71 -11.06
C ASP A 143 -0.07 2.79 -12.59
N VAL A 144 -0.73 1.81 -13.20
CA VAL A 144 -0.99 1.78 -14.64
C VAL A 144 -2.35 1.14 -14.93
N ILE A 145 -3.09 1.72 -15.87
CA ILE A 145 -4.23 1.09 -16.52
C ILE A 145 -3.76 0.59 -17.88
N SER A 146 -3.87 -0.72 -18.10
CA SER A 146 -3.51 -1.36 -19.37
C SER A 146 -4.73 -1.49 -20.25
N GLU A 147 -4.61 -1.05 -21.49
CA GLU A 147 -5.55 -1.30 -22.57
C GLU A 147 -4.82 -1.98 -23.73
N ARG A 148 -5.57 -2.42 -24.75
CA ARG A 148 -4.99 -3.21 -25.84
C ARG A 148 -3.85 -2.48 -26.56
N ASP A 149 -4.06 -1.21 -26.90
CA ASP A 149 -3.21 -0.38 -27.76
C ASP A 149 -2.56 0.81 -27.04
N ARG A 150 -2.89 1.05 -25.78
CA ARG A 150 -2.33 2.13 -24.96
C ARG A 150 -2.22 1.76 -23.48
N LEU A 151 -1.40 2.53 -22.76
CA LEU A 151 -1.23 2.46 -21.32
C LEU A 151 -1.51 3.84 -20.72
N LEU A 152 -2.23 3.88 -19.60
CA LEU A 152 -2.40 5.10 -18.81
C LEU A 152 -1.56 4.97 -17.54
N VAL A 153 -0.43 5.67 -17.48
CA VAL A 153 0.54 5.58 -16.39
C VAL A 153 0.29 6.72 -15.41
N LEU A 154 0.08 6.38 -14.14
CA LEU A 154 -0.04 7.33 -13.06
C LEU A 154 1.38 7.65 -12.55
N GLU A 155 1.79 8.91 -12.67
CA GLU A 155 3.09 9.38 -12.21
C GLU A 155 2.92 10.27 -10.98
N SER A 156 3.72 10.01 -9.94
CA SER A 156 3.59 10.62 -8.61
C SER A 156 4.02 12.09 -8.55
N GLY A 157 4.78 12.59 -9.53
CA GLY A 157 5.44 13.88 -9.49
C GLY A 157 6.61 13.88 -8.51
N MET A 158 6.31 14.00 -7.21
CA MET A 158 7.31 14.00 -6.13
C MET A 158 6.94 12.93 -5.10
N LEU A 159 7.81 11.94 -4.92
CA LEU A 159 7.59 10.82 -3.99
C LEU A 159 7.69 11.26 -2.52
N GLU A 160 8.57 12.20 -2.21
CA GLU A 160 8.77 12.71 -0.84
C GLU A 160 7.49 13.37 -0.29
N PRO A 161 7.28 13.41 1.03
CA PRO A 161 6.17 14.16 1.63
C PRO A 161 6.18 15.63 1.19
N ASN A 162 5.18 16.03 0.42
CA ASN A 162 5.00 17.39 -0.08
C ASN A 162 3.54 17.62 -0.52
N ASP A 163 3.16 18.88 -0.62
CA ASP A 163 1.82 19.32 -1.07
C ASP A 163 1.85 20.01 -2.43
N GLN A 164 2.85 19.73 -3.28
CA GLN A 164 2.88 20.27 -4.64
C GLN A 164 2.04 19.38 -5.57
N PRO A 165 1.09 19.96 -6.34
CA PRO A 165 0.27 19.19 -7.27
C PRO A 165 1.07 18.88 -8.55
N LYS A 166 2.04 17.98 -8.46
CA LYS A 166 2.97 17.63 -9.56
C LYS A 166 2.69 16.28 -10.21
N GLY A 167 1.80 15.49 -9.66
CA GLY A 167 1.44 14.20 -10.23
C GLY A 167 0.55 14.35 -11.47
N THR A 168 0.61 13.33 -12.33
CA THR A 168 -0.09 13.29 -13.62
C THR A 168 -0.60 11.89 -13.93
N LEU A 169 -1.68 11.79 -14.70
CA LEU A 169 -2.07 10.59 -15.43
C LEU A 169 -1.73 10.80 -16.90
N VAL A 170 -0.84 9.97 -17.44
CA VAL A 170 -0.26 10.15 -18.77
C VAL A 170 -0.62 8.97 -19.67
N GLN A 171 -1.07 9.27 -20.89
CA GLN A 171 -1.32 8.26 -21.92
C GLN A 171 -0.03 8.01 -22.72
N TYR A 172 0.31 6.73 -22.87
CA TYR A 172 1.35 6.21 -23.76
C TYR A 172 0.72 5.24 -24.76
N ASP A 173 1.04 5.40 -26.04
CA ASP A 173 0.52 4.53 -27.11
C ASP A 173 1.59 3.56 -27.59
N PHE A 174 1.20 2.34 -27.95
CA PHE A 174 2.11 1.37 -28.55
C PHE A 174 2.34 1.69 -30.03
N ALA A 175 3.61 1.79 -30.43
CA ALA A 175 4.00 1.80 -31.83
C ALA A 175 3.92 0.40 -32.46
N ARG A 176 4.00 0.36 -33.79
CA ARG A 176 4.00 -0.90 -34.56
C ARG A 176 5.16 -1.83 -34.23
N ASP A 177 6.27 -1.29 -33.75
CA ASP A 177 7.45 -2.05 -33.32
C ASP A 177 7.38 -2.51 -31.85
N GLY A 178 6.27 -2.23 -31.15
CA GLY A 178 6.06 -2.57 -29.75
C GLY A 178 6.65 -1.57 -28.76
N SER A 179 7.34 -0.52 -29.23
CA SER A 179 7.80 0.56 -28.35
C SER A 179 6.64 1.42 -27.86
N LEU A 180 6.83 2.13 -26.75
CA LEU A 180 5.85 3.04 -26.19
C LEU A 180 6.24 4.49 -26.50
N HIS A 181 5.27 5.31 -26.87
CA HIS A 181 5.47 6.74 -27.05
C HIS A 181 4.50 7.55 -26.22
N PHE A 182 4.99 8.66 -25.67
CA PHE A 182 4.15 9.65 -25.02
C PHE A 182 3.08 10.14 -26.00
N SER A 183 1.83 10.15 -25.56
CA SER A 183 0.70 10.64 -26.34
C SER A 183 0.22 11.99 -25.80
N LYS A 184 -0.27 12.01 -24.56
CA LYS A 184 -0.75 13.22 -23.88
C LYS A 184 -0.85 13.04 -22.37
N VAL A 185 -0.85 14.15 -21.64
CA VAL A 185 -1.29 14.19 -20.24
C VAL A 185 -2.82 14.24 -20.23
N LEU A 186 -3.46 13.30 -19.53
CA LEU A 186 -4.93 13.25 -19.40
C LEU A 186 -5.40 14.09 -18.21
N ILE A 187 -4.73 13.92 -17.08
CA ILE A 187 -5.05 14.59 -15.82
C ILE A 187 -3.74 15.07 -15.22
N ASP A 188 -3.70 16.32 -14.79
CA ASP A 188 -2.55 16.92 -14.14
C ASP A 188 -2.92 17.46 -12.74
N SER A 189 -1.95 18.13 -12.11
CA SER A 189 -2.16 18.83 -10.85
C SER A 189 -2.65 17.92 -9.72
N LEU A 190 -2.12 16.68 -9.69
CA LEU A 190 -2.42 15.67 -8.68
C LEU A 190 -1.46 15.76 -7.49
N PHE A 191 -1.98 15.62 -6.28
CA PHE A 191 -1.20 15.60 -5.04
C PHE A 191 -0.67 14.18 -4.75
N ARG A 192 0.55 13.90 -5.22
CA ARG A 192 1.27 12.63 -4.98
C ARG A 192 0.36 11.40 -5.20
N PRO A 193 -0.17 11.20 -6.42
CA PRO A 193 -1.12 10.15 -6.70
C PRO A 193 -0.46 8.77 -6.66
N VAL A 194 -1.17 7.78 -6.08
CA VAL A 194 -0.61 6.45 -5.81
C VAL A 194 -1.44 5.30 -6.36
N PHE A 195 -2.71 5.52 -6.71
CA PHE A 195 -3.59 4.46 -7.20
C PHE A 195 -4.70 5.03 -8.09
N VAL A 196 -5.03 4.32 -9.18
CA VAL A 196 -6.09 4.72 -10.11
C VAL A 196 -6.86 3.51 -10.66
N LYS A 197 -8.18 3.65 -10.78
CA LYS A 197 -9.02 2.78 -11.62
C LYS A 197 -9.92 3.62 -12.50
N GLN A 198 -10.39 3.03 -13.60
CA GLN A 198 -11.43 3.58 -14.45
C GLN A 198 -12.68 2.70 -14.40
N PHE A 199 -13.86 3.29 -14.24
CA PHE A 199 -15.12 2.55 -14.12
C PHE A 199 -16.34 3.38 -14.56
N ASP A 200 -17.39 2.72 -15.08
CA ASP A 200 -18.66 3.36 -15.46
C ASP A 200 -19.68 3.20 -14.32
N PHE A 201 -19.69 4.18 -13.40
CA PHE A 201 -20.54 4.13 -12.21
C PHE A 201 -22.03 4.40 -12.47
N ALA A 202 -22.33 5.05 -13.59
CA ALA A 202 -23.70 5.44 -13.98
C ALA A 202 -24.33 4.51 -15.03
N GLY A 203 -23.62 3.47 -15.47
CA GLY A 203 -24.10 2.48 -16.45
C GLY A 203 -24.35 3.04 -17.86
N HIS A 204 -23.76 4.18 -18.18
CA HIS A 204 -23.99 4.92 -19.43
C HIS A 204 -22.90 4.71 -20.50
N GLY A 205 -21.94 3.83 -20.24
CA GLY A 205 -20.85 3.45 -21.12
C GLY A 205 -19.61 4.35 -21.07
N ARG A 206 -19.65 5.49 -20.35
CA ARG A 206 -18.47 6.35 -20.14
C ARG A 206 -17.82 6.01 -18.81
N LYS A 207 -16.49 5.91 -18.81
CA LYS A 207 -15.73 5.58 -17.60
C LYS A 207 -15.18 6.85 -16.98
N ASP A 208 -15.33 6.95 -15.67
CA ASP A 208 -14.68 7.97 -14.86
C ASP A 208 -13.38 7.39 -14.27
N PHE A 209 -12.39 8.25 -14.03
CA PHE A 209 -11.22 7.87 -13.25
C PHE A 209 -11.45 8.18 -11.78
N VAL A 210 -11.12 7.24 -10.89
CA VAL A 210 -11.01 7.47 -9.45
C VAL A 210 -9.54 7.40 -9.09
N ILE A 211 -9.02 8.47 -8.48
CA ILE A 211 -7.60 8.59 -8.14
C ILE A 211 -7.45 8.80 -6.63
N CYS A 212 -6.58 8.00 -6.03
CA CYS A 212 -6.05 8.23 -4.69
C CYS A 212 -4.89 9.22 -4.77
N GLU A 213 -5.11 10.44 -4.31
CA GLU A 213 -4.10 11.47 -4.14
C GLU A 213 -3.62 11.43 -2.68
N PHE A 214 -2.48 10.76 -2.44
CA PHE A 214 -1.98 10.51 -1.09
C PHE A 214 -1.69 11.83 -0.35
N GLY A 215 -1.08 12.80 -1.05
CA GLY A 215 -0.79 14.12 -0.48
C GLY A 215 0.20 14.11 0.68
N ASN A 216 0.35 15.22 1.39
CA ASN A 216 1.00 15.29 2.71
C ASN A 216 0.05 15.90 3.74
N ASN A 217 -0.18 17.22 3.69
CA ASN A 217 -1.32 17.85 4.38
C ASN A 217 -2.50 18.09 3.41
N ARG A 218 -2.26 18.01 2.10
CA ARG A 218 -3.23 18.15 1.01
C ARG A 218 -3.22 16.89 0.17
N GLY A 219 -4.28 16.09 0.30
CA GLY A 219 -4.56 14.93 -0.54
C GLY A 219 -6.08 14.78 -0.68
N ARG A 220 -6.52 13.74 -1.37
CA ARG A 220 -7.95 13.47 -1.57
C ARG A 220 -8.21 12.12 -2.20
N LEU A 221 -9.45 11.67 -2.09
CA LEU A 221 -10.04 10.75 -3.05
C LEU A 221 -10.88 11.58 -4.03
N ALA A 222 -10.63 11.46 -5.33
CA ALA A 222 -11.32 12.25 -6.34
C ALA A 222 -11.73 11.43 -7.57
N LEU A 223 -12.91 11.76 -8.09
CA LEU A 223 -13.45 11.31 -9.36
C LEU A 223 -13.08 12.33 -10.45
N TYR A 224 -12.78 11.86 -11.65
CA TYR A 224 -12.46 12.67 -12.81
C TYR A 224 -13.34 12.23 -13.96
N ARG A 225 -14.28 13.09 -14.31
CA ARG A 225 -15.27 12.85 -15.37
C ARG A 225 -14.84 13.54 -16.65
N GLU A 226 -15.03 12.88 -17.78
CA GLU A 226 -14.73 13.47 -19.08
C GLU A 226 -15.63 14.69 -19.32
N ASP A 227 -15.00 15.82 -19.64
CA ASP A 227 -15.63 17.09 -20.03
C ASP A 227 -14.99 17.54 -21.36
N GLY A 228 -15.59 17.07 -22.46
CA GLY A 228 -15.08 17.27 -23.82
C GLY A 228 -13.73 16.57 -24.03
N ALA A 229 -12.64 17.34 -24.09
CA ALA A 229 -11.29 16.80 -24.26
C ALA A 229 -10.47 16.78 -22.96
N THR A 230 -11.04 17.28 -21.87
CA THR A 230 -10.40 17.37 -20.55
C THR A 230 -11.18 16.57 -19.51
N TYR A 231 -10.72 16.60 -18.26
CA TYR A 231 -11.42 15.95 -17.14
C TYR A 231 -11.76 16.97 -16.06
N GLN A 232 -13.01 16.95 -15.62
CA GLN A 232 -13.45 17.73 -14.46
C GLN A 232 -13.26 16.92 -13.19
N ARG A 233 -12.57 17.51 -12.21
CA ARG A 233 -12.34 16.91 -10.89
C ARG A 233 -13.56 17.11 -9.98
N HIS A 234 -14.08 16.03 -9.43
CA HIS A 234 -15.08 15.99 -8.38
C HIS A 234 -14.48 15.31 -7.13
N VAL A 235 -14.38 16.05 -6.02
CA VAL A 235 -13.71 15.56 -4.81
C VAL A 235 -14.71 14.80 -3.94
N LEU A 236 -14.45 13.52 -3.70
CA LEU A 236 -15.29 12.68 -2.83
C LEU A 236 -14.94 12.90 -1.35
N ASP A 237 -13.65 13.00 -1.04
CA ASP A 237 -13.16 13.35 0.29
C ASP A 237 -11.83 14.11 0.16
N ALA A 238 -11.76 15.29 0.79
CA ALA A 238 -10.58 16.16 0.75
C ALA A 238 -9.55 15.87 1.86
N THR A 239 -9.74 14.78 2.61
CA THR A 239 -8.77 14.34 3.62
C THR A 239 -7.53 13.76 2.91
N PRO A 240 -6.30 14.14 3.29
CA PRO A 240 -5.10 13.47 2.80
C PRO A 240 -5.08 11.99 3.23
N GLY A 241 -4.19 11.23 2.60
CA GLY A 241 -3.96 9.85 2.99
C GLY A 241 -4.69 8.80 2.17
N ALA A 242 -5.49 9.17 1.15
CA ALA A 242 -6.10 8.16 0.28
C ALA A 242 -5.00 7.35 -0.43
N ILE A 243 -4.95 6.03 -0.24
CA ILE A 243 -3.89 5.18 -0.81
C ILE A 243 -4.40 4.00 -1.64
N ARG A 244 -5.64 3.56 -1.42
CA ARG A 244 -6.23 2.43 -2.15
C ARG A 244 -7.75 2.47 -2.09
N PHE A 245 -8.41 1.92 -3.11
CA PHE A 245 -9.84 1.62 -3.06
C PHE A 245 -10.21 0.33 -3.82
N GLU A 246 -11.34 -0.25 -3.46
CA GLU A 246 -12.01 -1.33 -4.19
C GLU A 246 -13.35 -0.83 -4.74
N ILE A 247 -13.81 -1.43 -5.85
CA ILE A 247 -15.11 -1.15 -6.46
C ILE A 247 -15.92 -2.44 -6.39
N LEU A 248 -17.04 -2.42 -5.69
CA LEU A 248 -17.95 -3.55 -5.46
C LEU A 248 -19.31 -3.04 -4.99
N ASP A 249 -20.37 -3.81 -5.20
CA ASP A 249 -21.69 -3.55 -4.60
C ASP A 249 -21.67 -4.03 -3.14
N LEU A 250 -21.41 -3.11 -2.20
CA LEU A 250 -21.34 -3.41 -0.77
C LEU A 250 -22.68 -3.07 -0.07
N THR A 251 -23.48 -2.18 -0.64
CA THR A 251 -24.83 -1.85 -0.17
C THR A 251 -25.86 -2.93 -0.50
N GLY A 252 -25.61 -3.76 -1.52
CA GLY A 252 -26.51 -4.79 -2.03
C GLY A 252 -27.65 -4.23 -2.88
N ASP A 253 -27.51 -3.01 -3.42
CA ASP A 253 -28.53 -2.35 -4.24
C ASP A 253 -28.33 -2.54 -5.75
N GLY A 254 -27.28 -3.27 -6.14
CA GLY A 254 -26.93 -3.56 -7.54
C GLY A 254 -26.05 -2.51 -8.19
N PHE A 255 -25.65 -1.44 -7.49
CA PHE A 255 -24.76 -0.41 -8.00
C PHE A 255 -23.35 -0.54 -7.40
N PRO A 256 -22.30 -0.26 -8.20
CA PRO A 256 -20.94 -0.37 -7.72
C PRO A 256 -20.59 0.81 -6.82
N ASP A 257 -20.22 0.51 -5.58
CA ASP A 257 -19.71 1.46 -4.59
C ASP A 257 -18.19 1.63 -4.68
N ILE A 258 -17.67 2.66 -4.00
CA ILE A 258 -16.23 2.79 -3.74
C ILE A 258 -15.97 2.59 -2.25
N VAL A 259 -15.12 1.63 -1.90
CA VAL A 259 -14.59 1.49 -0.54
C VAL A 259 -13.14 1.92 -0.56
N ALA A 260 -12.75 2.93 0.21
CA ALA A 260 -11.41 3.52 0.18
C ALA A 260 -10.71 3.52 1.53
N LEU A 261 -9.41 3.23 1.52
CA LEU A 261 -8.52 3.35 2.67
C LEU A 261 -7.81 4.70 2.65
N PHE A 262 -7.96 5.42 3.75
CA PHE A 262 -7.19 6.60 4.10
C PHE A 262 -6.17 6.20 5.16
N ALA A 263 -4.90 6.50 4.90
CA ALA A 263 -3.77 6.40 5.81
C ALA A 263 -3.44 7.78 6.42
N GLN A 264 -2.37 7.87 7.21
CA GLN A 264 -1.76 9.09 7.74
C GLN A 264 -2.74 10.13 8.33
N GLY A 265 -2.83 10.18 9.66
CA GLY A 265 -3.60 11.22 10.38
C GLY A 265 -5.00 10.77 10.80
N ASP A 266 -5.91 10.52 9.86
CA ASP A 266 -7.22 9.89 10.13
C ASP A 266 -7.31 8.56 9.38
N GLU A 267 -6.65 7.55 9.95
CA GLU A 267 -6.57 6.20 9.39
C GLU A 267 -7.94 5.50 9.43
N ARG A 268 -8.55 5.25 8.28
CA ARG A 268 -9.91 4.72 8.19
C ARG A 268 -10.21 4.06 6.84
N ILE A 269 -11.18 3.17 6.84
CA ILE A 269 -11.81 2.62 5.64
C ILE A 269 -13.21 3.23 5.54
N VAL A 270 -13.53 3.81 4.38
CA VAL A 270 -14.77 4.55 4.13
C VAL A 270 -15.48 3.97 2.92
N LEU A 271 -16.76 3.66 3.07
CA LEU A 271 -17.70 3.38 1.99
C LEU A 271 -18.23 4.71 1.44
N PHE A 272 -18.15 4.88 0.12
CA PHE A 272 -18.84 5.88 -0.67
C PHE A 272 -19.91 5.15 -1.48
N ALA A 273 -21.16 5.25 -1.03
CA ALA A 273 -22.29 4.53 -1.59
C ALA A 273 -22.77 5.18 -2.89
N ASN A 274 -23.00 4.37 -3.92
CA ASN A 274 -23.51 4.80 -5.20
C ASN A 274 -24.97 4.39 -5.36
N ASP A 275 -25.86 5.34 -5.64
CA ASP A 275 -27.29 5.08 -5.92
C ASP A 275 -27.59 4.89 -7.41
N GLY A 276 -26.55 4.60 -8.20
CA GLY A 276 -26.61 4.45 -9.66
C GLY A 276 -26.41 5.76 -10.44
N THR A 277 -26.30 6.90 -9.76
CA THR A 277 -26.00 8.19 -10.42
C THR A 277 -24.51 8.42 -10.63
N GLY A 278 -23.66 7.73 -9.86
CA GLY A 278 -22.21 7.95 -9.82
C GLY A 278 -21.78 9.18 -9.01
N ASP A 279 -22.70 9.87 -8.32
CA ASP A 279 -22.41 11.10 -7.54
C ASP A 279 -22.01 10.85 -6.08
N PHE A 280 -22.11 9.60 -5.59
CA PHE A 280 -21.62 9.17 -4.27
C PHE A 280 -22.10 10.03 -3.10
N ALA A 281 -23.40 10.32 -3.03
CA ALA A 281 -23.98 11.20 -2.02
C ALA A 281 -23.87 10.67 -0.57
N GLY A 282 -23.76 9.35 -0.40
CA GLY A 282 -23.64 8.69 0.90
C GLY A 282 -22.20 8.31 1.23
N ARG A 283 -21.76 8.59 2.47
CA ARG A 283 -20.48 8.06 2.99
C ARG A 283 -20.60 7.52 4.41
N THR A 284 -19.94 6.40 4.67
CA THR A 284 -19.94 5.71 5.96
C THR A 284 -18.53 5.26 6.31
N VAL A 285 -18.06 5.54 7.53
CA VAL A 285 -16.79 5.00 8.02
C VAL A 285 -17.03 3.57 8.48
N LEU A 286 -16.44 2.60 7.78
CA LEU A 286 -16.58 1.17 8.06
C LEU A 286 -15.66 0.72 9.21
N ALA A 287 -14.43 1.26 9.22
CA ALA A 287 -13.44 1.01 10.26
C ALA A 287 -12.54 2.24 10.43
N ARG A 288 -12.08 2.49 11.66
CA ARG A 288 -11.13 3.56 11.97
C ARG A 288 -10.06 3.02 12.91
N PHE A 289 -8.81 3.37 12.63
CA PHE A 289 -7.63 2.85 13.32
C PHE A 289 -6.87 3.98 14.03
N PRO A 290 -6.06 3.67 15.05
CA PRO A 290 -5.17 4.67 15.65
C PRO A 290 -4.22 5.27 14.59
N PRO A 291 -3.98 6.59 14.57
CA PRO A 291 -3.13 7.27 13.56
C PRO A 291 -1.65 6.88 13.51
N ILE A 292 -1.26 5.90 14.32
CA ILE A 292 0.11 5.41 14.50
C ILE A 292 0.26 3.96 14.01
N TYR A 293 -0.84 3.35 13.56
CA TYR A 293 -0.87 1.99 13.03
C TYR A 293 -0.13 1.89 11.71
N GLY A 294 -0.13 2.96 10.91
CA GLY A 294 0.56 3.00 9.63
C GLY A 294 -0.16 2.15 8.60
N SER A 295 -1.42 2.46 8.31
CA SER A 295 -2.21 1.85 7.24
C SER A 295 -1.45 1.82 5.92
N MET A 296 -1.28 0.63 5.34
CA MET A 296 -0.50 0.45 4.12
C MET A 296 -1.31 -0.20 2.99
N TYR A 297 -2.25 -1.09 3.32
CA TYR A 297 -3.02 -1.81 2.31
C TYR A 297 -4.34 -2.32 2.88
N PHE A 298 -5.33 -2.48 2.01
CA PHE A 298 -6.50 -3.32 2.29
C PHE A 298 -7.03 -3.99 1.03
N THR A 299 -7.81 -5.06 1.20
CA THR A 299 -8.67 -5.61 0.15
C THR A 299 -9.91 -6.22 0.79
N MET A 300 -10.96 -6.43 0.00
CA MET A 300 -12.20 -7.05 0.46
C MET A 300 -12.40 -8.42 -0.18
N ARG A 301 -12.54 -9.47 0.62
CA ARG A 301 -12.70 -10.85 0.18
C ARG A 301 -13.55 -11.62 1.20
N ASP A 302 -14.27 -12.62 0.75
CA ASP A 302 -15.04 -13.52 1.61
C ASP A 302 -14.10 -14.61 2.18
N PHE A 303 -13.62 -14.43 3.42
CA PHE A 303 -12.68 -15.36 4.04
C PHE A 303 -13.37 -16.52 4.78
N ASN A 304 -14.69 -16.46 4.97
CA ASN A 304 -15.45 -17.49 5.68
C ASN A 304 -16.47 -18.25 4.79
N GLY A 305 -16.62 -17.85 3.53
CA GLY A 305 -17.48 -18.47 2.54
C GLY A 305 -18.96 -18.14 2.70
N ASP A 306 -19.33 -17.06 3.40
CA ASP A 306 -20.72 -16.70 3.66
C ASP A 306 -21.36 -15.76 2.61
N GLY A 307 -20.59 -15.40 1.59
CA GLY A 307 -20.98 -14.51 0.50
C GLY A 307 -20.84 -13.02 0.81
N LYS A 308 -20.33 -12.64 1.99
CA LYS A 308 -20.14 -11.24 2.38
C LYS A 308 -18.65 -10.91 2.40
N PRO A 309 -18.22 -9.84 1.71
CA PRO A 309 -16.82 -9.46 1.73
C PRO A 309 -16.38 -8.96 3.12
N ASP A 310 -15.37 -9.63 3.68
CA ASP A 310 -14.60 -9.21 4.85
C ASP A 310 -13.47 -8.25 4.43
N ILE A 311 -12.89 -7.51 5.38
CA ILE A 311 -11.74 -6.64 5.15
C ILE A 311 -10.46 -7.35 5.59
N LEU A 312 -9.52 -7.57 4.67
CA LEU A 312 -8.11 -7.75 5.02
C LEU A 312 -7.45 -6.37 5.09
N TYR A 313 -6.96 -5.99 6.27
CA TYR A 313 -6.27 -4.74 6.54
C TYR A 313 -4.81 -5.00 6.93
N VAL A 314 -3.90 -4.25 6.34
CA VAL A 314 -2.45 -4.35 6.57
C VAL A 314 -1.94 -3.01 7.08
N ASN A 315 -1.26 -3.05 8.21
CA ASN A 315 -0.66 -1.87 8.81
C ASN A 315 0.76 -2.15 9.27
N GLY A 316 1.65 -1.24 8.92
CA GLY A 316 3.06 -1.40 9.17
C GLY A 316 3.91 -0.22 8.75
N ASP A 317 3.33 0.86 8.21
CA ASP A 317 4.12 2.03 7.85
C ASP A 317 4.87 2.53 9.09
N ASN A 318 6.16 2.70 8.89
CA ASN A 318 7.05 3.16 9.94
C ASN A 318 8.02 4.23 9.44
N PHE A 319 7.73 4.82 8.29
CA PHE A 319 8.53 5.87 7.69
C PHE A 319 8.05 7.27 8.12
N ASP A 320 7.79 7.41 9.42
CA ASP A 320 7.31 8.65 10.05
C ASP A 320 8.15 9.00 11.29
N TYR A 321 7.73 9.97 12.11
CA TYR A 321 8.43 10.44 13.30
C TYR A 321 8.62 9.39 14.42
N SER A 322 8.09 8.18 14.24
CA SER A 322 8.01 7.09 15.24
C SER A 322 8.62 5.77 14.77
N ARG A 323 9.85 5.81 14.24
CA ARG A 323 10.55 4.67 13.60
C ARG A 323 11.02 3.59 14.60
N VAL A 324 10.10 2.87 15.20
CA VAL A 324 10.35 1.76 16.14
C VAL A 324 9.56 0.52 15.77
N LEU A 325 10.02 -0.67 16.19
CA LEU A 325 9.27 -1.91 15.98
C LEU A 325 7.99 -1.88 16.83
N LYS A 326 6.84 -1.68 16.18
CA LYS A 326 5.53 -1.53 16.83
C LYS A 326 4.79 -2.88 16.90
N PRO A 327 4.42 -3.37 18.10
CA PRO A 327 3.90 -4.71 18.26
C PRO A 327 2.56 -4.95 17.57
N TYR A 328 1.81 -3.88 17.30
CA TYR A 328 0.52 -3.92 16.63
C TYR A 328 0.60 -3.84 15.09
N HIS A 329 1.81 -3.75 14.50
CA HIS A 329 1.98 -3.91 13.05
C HIS A 329 1.66 -5.35 12.62
N GLY A 330 0.99 -5.51 11.48
CA GLY A 330 0.69 -6.83 10.94
C GLY A 330 -0.49 -6.85 9.99
N ILE A 331 -1.09 -8.02 9.89
CA ILE A 331 -2.27 -8.28 9.06
C ILE A 331 -3.48 -8.57 9.94
N ARG A 332 -4.64 -8.03 9.55
CA ARG A 332 -5.92 -8.16 10.27
C ARG A 332 -7.02 -8.56 9.33
N ILE A 333 -7.90 -9.45 9.76
CA ILE A 333 -9.15 -9.72 9.05
C ILE A 333 -10.28 -9.19 9.92
N LEU A 334 -11.08 -8.29 9.37
CA LEU A 334 -12.29 -7.78 10.00
C LEU A 334 -13.49 -8.42 9.28
N GLU A 335 -14.18 -9.29 10.01
CA GLU A 335 -15.33 -10.06 9.53
C GLU A 335 -16.57 -9.16 9.40
N ASN A 336 -17.30 -9.27 8.29
CA ASN A 336 -18.52 -8.53 8.00
C ASN A 336 -19.75 -9.30 8.51
N ASP A 337 -20.57 -8.67 9.35
CA ASP A 337 -21.82 -9.28 9.82
C ASP A 337 -22.94 -9.37 8.75
N GLY A 338 -22.73 -8.72 7.60
CA GLY A 338 -23.70 -8.62 6.49
C GLY A 338 -24.53 -7.35 6.51
N HIS A 339 -24.30 -6.48 7.48
CA HIS A 339 -24.88 -5.15 7.57
C HIS A 339 -23.79 -4.07 7.55
N ASN A 340 -22.60 -4.43 7.03
CA ASN A 340 -21.41 -3.59 6.97
C ASN A 340 -20.90 -3.16 8.36
N ASN A 341 -21.17 -3.97 9.39
CA ASN A 341 -20.47 -3.87 10.67
C ASN A 341 -19.31 -4.87 10.69
N PHE A 342 -18.11 -4.35 10.94
CA PHE A 342 -16.87 -5.12 10.86
C PHE A 342 -16.28 -5.39 12.25
N THR A 343 -15.95 -6.65 12.54
CA THR A 343 -15.31 -7.06 13.80
C THR A 343 -13.96 -7.72 13.53
N GLU A 344 -12.89 -7.30 14.21
CA GLU A 344 -11.58 -7.95 14.08
C GLU A 344 -11.69 -9.42 14.52
N ARG A 345 -11.50 -10.33 13.56
CA ARG A 345 -11.61 -11.77 13.73
C ARG A 345 -10.26 -12.45 13.82
N TYR A 346 -9.25 -11.88 13.15
CA TYR A 346 -7.90 -12.40 13.11
C TYR A 346 -6.87 -11.26 13.13
N PHE A 347 -5.76 -11.50 13.82
CA PHE A 347 -4.57 -10.65 13.78
C PHE A 347 -3.31 -11.53 13.79
N PHE A 348 -2.41 -11.29 12.84
CA PHE A 348 -1.05 -11.82 12.90
C PHE A 348 -0.02 -10.70 12.94
N PRO A 349 0.86 -10.69 13.96
CA PRO A 349 1.89 -9.68 14.09
C PRO A 349 3.00 -9.83 13.04
N VAL A 350 3.18 -8.79 12.22
CA VAL A 350 4.28 -8.67 11.25
C VAL A 350 4.80 -7.24 11.32
N TYR A 351 5.98 -7.04 11.91
CA TYR A 351 6.62 -5.72 11.89
C TYR A 351 6.78 -5.23 10.45
N GLY A 352 6.31 -4.01 10.18
CA GLY A 352 6.54 -3.34 8.90
C GLY A 352 5.69 -3.85 7.75
N ALA A 353 4.60 -4.58 8.03
CA ALA A 353 3.72 -5.12 7.00
C ALA A 353 3.29 -4.04 5.98
N ALA A 354 3.49 -4.31 4.68
CA ALA A 354 3.40 -3.31 3.63
C ALA A 354 2.28 -3.61 2.62
N GLN A 355 2.25 -4.80 2.03
CA GLN A 355 1.18 -5.19 1.11
C GLN A 355 0.77 -6.64 1.39
N ALA A 356 -0.43 -7.03 0.94
CA ALA A 356 -0.87 -8.42 0.89
C ALA A 356 -1.41 -8.80 -0.49
N VAL A 357 -1.17 -10.05 -0.90
CA VAL A 357 -1.89 -10.75 -1.97
C VAL A 357 -2.74 -11.83 -1.32
N VAL A 358 -3.98 -11.98 -1.78
CA VAL A 358 -4.95 -12.96 -1.30
C VAL A 358 -5.37 -13.84 -2.47
N ALA A 359 -5.16 -15.14 -2.33
CA ALA A 359 -5.54 -16.16 -3.31
C ALA A 359 -5.62 -17.51 -2.61
N ASP A 360 -6.34 -18.46 -3.18
CA ASP A 360 -6.28 -19.86 -2.80
C ASP A 360 -5.03 -20.49 -3.47
N PHE A 361 -3.89 -20.46 -2.78
CA PHE A 361 -2.60 -20.86 -3.37
C PHE A 361 -2.40 -22.37 -3.41
N ASP A 362 -3.09 -23.14 -2.57
CA ASP A 362 -3.02 -24.60 -2.53
C ASP A 362 -4.29 -25.31 -3.07
N LYS A 363 -5.29 -24.52 -3.50
CA LYS A 363 -6.56 -24.97 -4.10
C LYS A 363 -7.40 -25.83 -3.17
N ASP A 364 -7.32 -25.57 -1.86
CA ASP A 364 -8.12 -26.27 -0.87
C ASP A 364 -9.50 -25.62 -0.62
N GLY A 365 -9.72 -24.44 -1.19
CA GLY A 365 -10.97 -23.68 -1.15
C GLY A 365 -10.98 -22.56 -0.11
N ASP A 366 -9.95 -22.44 0.72
CA ASP A 366 -9.78 -21.35 1.67
C ASP A 366 -8.83 -20.27 1.11
N LEU A 367 -9.10 -18.99 1.39
CA LEU A 367 -8.24 -17.90 0.92
C LEU A 367 -7.00 -17.74 1.82
N ASP A 368 -5.82 -17.88 1.22
CA ASP A 368 -4.53 -17.66 1.85
C ASP A 368 -4.05 -16.21 1.72
N ILE A 369 -3.00 -15.86 2.46
CA ILE A 369 -2.41 -14.52 2.44
C ILE A 369 -0.89 -14.60 2.27
N LEU A 370 -0.34 -13.90 1.27
CA LEU A 370 1.10 -13.60 1.20
C LEU A 370 1.30 -12.12 1.48
N THR A 371 2.19 -11.76 2.42
CA THR A 371 2.47 -10.37 2.81
C THR A 371 3.95 -10.04 2.73
N THR A 372 4.24 -8.76 2.47
CA THR A 372 5.59 -8.19 2.50
C THR A 372 5.77 -7.31 3.72
N SER A 373 7.04 -7.06 4.08
CA SER A 373 7.41 -6.08 5.08
C SER A 373 8.51 -5.14 4.58
N ASN A 374 8.28 -3.85 4.76
CA ASN A 374 9.25 -2.79 4.46
C ASN A 374 10.00 -2.30 5.72
N PHE A 375 9.63 -2.79 6.91
CA PHE A 375 10.29 -2.46 8.18
C PHE A 375 10.32 -3.70 9.08
N ALA A 376 10.84 -4.80 8.55
CA ALA A 376 11.00 -6.04 9.28
C ALA A 376 12.05 -5.90 10.39
N ASP A 377 11.98 -6.78 11.39
CA ASP A 377 13.03 -6.94 12.39
C ASP A 377 14.21 -7.73 11.84
N SER A 378 14.88 -7.15 10.83
CA SER A 378 15.91 -7.85 10.05
C SER A 378 17.15 -8.26 10.86
N ALA A 379 17.31 -7.69 12.07
CA ALA A 379 18.38 -8.08 12.98
C ALA A 379 18.13 -9.44 13.63
N ARG A 380 16.87 -9.77 13.95
CA ARG A 380 16.51 -11.01 14.67
C ARG A 380 15.79 -12.02 13.78
N HIS A 381 14.97 -11.54 12.86
CA HIS A 381 14.10 -12.34 12.00
C HIS A 381 14.11 -11.86 10.54
N PRO A 382 15.29 -11.85 9.87
CA PRO A 382 15.43 -11.38 8.49
C PRO A 382 14.61 -12.15 7.46
N GLU A 383 14.21 -13.39 7.75
CA GLU A 383 13.34 -14.21 6.92
C GLU A 383 11.88 -13.71 6.88
N ARG A 384 11.48 -12.87 7.83
CA ARG A 384 10.10 -12.35 7.95
C ARG A 384 9.85 -11.08 7.14
N GLY A 385 10.77 -10.73 6.24
CA GLY A 385 10.54 -9.67 5.24
C GLY A 385 9.45 -10.03 4.23
N ILE A 386 9.18 -11.32 4.06
CA ILE A 386 8.08 -11.88 3.26
C ILE A 386 7.50 -13.05 4.06
N MET A 387 6.18 -13.10 4.20
CA MET A 387 5.49 -14.18 4.92
C MET A 387 4.30 -14.69 4.12
N TYR A 388 4.02 -15.99 4.23
CA TYR A 388 2.85 -16.66 3.67
C TYR A 388 2.03 -17.25 4.81
N PHE A 389 0.71 -17.18 4.71
CA PHE A 389 -0.24 -17.67 5.70
C PHE A 389 -1.23 -18.58 4.99
N GLU A 390 -1.04 -19.88 5.14
CA GLU A 390 -1.96 -20.93 4.68
C GLU A 390 -3.19 -20.91 5.60
N ASN A 391 -4.35 -20.61 5.05
CA ASN A 391 -5.62 -20.66 5.76
C ASN A 391 -6.11 -22.11 5.80
N VAL A 392 -6.08 -22.72 6.98
CA VAL A 392 -6.58 -24.09 7.17
C VAL A 392 -8.04 -24.13 7.63
N GLY A 393 -8.78 -23.09 7.23
CA GLY A 393 -10.19 -22.88 7.50
C GLY A 393 -10.50 -22.23 8.84
N ARG A 394 -11.65 -21.53 8.88
CA ARG A 394 -12.20 -20.87 10.08
C ARG A 394 -11.23 -19.87 10.73
N TYR A 395 -10.56 -19.07 9.91
CA TYR A 395 -9.58 -18.06 10.34
C TYR A 395 -8.38 -18.64 11.13
N GLN A 396 -8.05 -19.91 10.89
CA GLN A 396 -6.82 -20.51 11.42
C GLN A 396 -5.77 -20.50 10.33
N PHE A 397 -4.63 -19.88 10.62
CA PHE A 397 -3.56 -19.74 9.64
C PHE A 397 -2.28 -20.39 10.12
N LYS A 398 -1.62 -21.15 9.24
CA LYS A 398 -0.25 -21.60 9.45
C LYS A 398 0.72 -20.59 8.83
N PRO A 399 1.59 -19.96 9.63
CA PRO A 399 2.54 -18.98 9.11
C PRO A 399 3.79 -19.64 8.53
N TYR A 400 4.29 -19.06 7.46
CA TYR A 400 5.53 -19.40 6.79
C TYR A 400 6.34 -18.12 6.51
N ALA A 401 7.66 -18.25 6.48
CA ALA A 401 8.60 -17.16 6.19
C ALA A 401 9.62 -17.62 5.14
N PHE A 402 10.33 -16.67 4.51
CA PHE A 402 11.21 -17.00 3.38
C PHE A 402 12.62 -16.47 3.60
N SER A 403 13.62 -17.34 3.52
CA SER A 403 15.02 -16.97 3.73
C SER A 403 15.53 -15.98 2.67
N ILE A 404 15.01 -16.05 1.45
CA ILE A 404 15.30 -15.13 0.34
C ILE A 404 14.89 -13.68 0.63
N ALA A 405 13.99 -13.44 1.60
CA ALA A 405 13.57 -12.10 1.98
C ALA A 405 14.68 -11.28 2.65
N ARG A 406 15.75 -11.95 3.12
CA ARG A 406 16.86 -11.34 3.85
C ARG A 406 17.56 -10.26 3.00
N GLY A 407 17.87 -9.14 3.66
CA GLY A 407 18.75 -8.11 3.10
C GLY A 407 18.04 -7.05 2.26
N ASN A 408 16.73 -7.16 2.06
CA ASN A 408 15.93 -6.10 1.44
C ASN A 408 14.75 -5.66 2.32
N GLN A 409 14.14 -4.54 1.93
CA GLN A 409 12.78 -4.18 2.32
C GLN A 409 11.85 -4.47 1.14
N TRP A 410 10.68 -5.02 1.41
CA TRP A 410 9.72 -5.43 0.37
C TRP A 410 8.44 -4.62 0.50
N ASN A 411 7.95 -4.07 -0.60
CA ASN A 411 6.83 -3.12 -0.54
C ASN A 411 5.69 -3.53 -1.47
N VAL A 412 5.92 -3.59 -2.78
CA VAL A 412 4.87 -3.81 -3.76
C VAL A 412 4.79 -5.26 -4.23
N MET A 413 3.59 -5.73 -4.58
CA MET A 413 3.35 -7.07 -5.12
C MET A 413 2.34 -7.08 -6.26
N ALA A 414 2.48 -8.07 -7.15
CA ALA A 414 1.49 -8.44 -8.15
C ALA A 414 1.34 -9.98 -8.21
N THR A 415 0.19 -10.46 -8.65
CA THR A 415 -0.09 -11.90 -8.80
C THR A 415 -0.73 -12.19 -10.16
N ALA A 416 -0.35 -13.32 -10.74
CA ALA A 416 -0.93 -13.91 -11.94
C ALA A 416 -0.38 -15.34 -12.08
N ASP A 417 -1.08 -16.20 -12.82
CA ASP A 417 -0.51 -17.46 -13.32
C ASP A 417 0.41 -17.14 -14.51
N LEU A 418 1.71 -16.98 -14.26
CA LEU A 418 2.66 -16.49 -15.27
C LEU A 418 3.13 -17.63 -16.17
N ASN A 419 3.32 -18.82 -15.59
CA ASN A 419 3.78 -20.00 -16.32
C ASN A 419 2.62 -20.77 -16.98
N ARG A 420 1.37 -20.37 -16.74
CA ARG A 420 0.14 -20.95 -17.30
C ARG A 420 -0.12 -22.38 -16.83
N ASP A 421 0.26 -22.70 -15.60
CA ASP A 421 0.02 -24.02 -14.99
C ASP A 421 -1.28 -24.10 -14.18
N GLY A 422 -2.03 -23.00 -14.13
CA GLY A 422 -3.28 -22.85 -13.42
C GLY A 422 -3.11 -22.44 -11.96
N TRP A 423 -1.89 -22.21 -11.47
CA TRP A 423 -1.62 -21.79 -10.10
C TRP A 423 -1.14 -20.34 -10.05
N PRO A 424 -1.61 -19.53 -9.10
CA PRO A 424 -1.20 -18.13 -9.03
C PRO A 424 0.24 -18.00 -8.53
N ASP A 425 1.09 -17.33 -9.31
CA ASP A 425 2.43 -16.89 -8.93
C ASP A 425 2.38 -15.49 -8.30
N VAL A 426 3.46 -15.11 -7.62
CA VAL A 426 3.60 -13.76 -7.01
C VAL A 426 4.93 -13.12 -7.38
N ILE A 427 4.87 -11.87 -7.86
CA ILE A 427 6.05 -11.02 -8.09
C ILE A 427 6.12 -9.99 -6.95
N ILE A 428 7.29 -9.83 -6.36
CA ILE A 428 7.51 -9.00 -5.18
C ILE A 428 8.63 -7.99 -5.45
N GLY A 429 8.35 -6.72 -5.23
CA GLY A 429 9.25 -5.60 -5.51
C GLY A 429 9.86 -5.02 -4.25
N ALA A 430 11.15 -4.74 -4.31
CA ALA A 430 11.91 -4.13 -3.24
C ALA A 430 11.60 -2.63 -3.08
N MET A 431 11.86 -2.11 -1.89
CA MET A 431 11.88 -0.67 -1.60
C MET A 431 13.07 -0.36 -0.71
N HIS A 432 14.25 -0.18 -1.29
CA HIS A 432 15.47 0.05 -0.53
C HIS A 432 15.47 1.42 0.18
N LEU A 433 15.05 1.45 1.45
CA LEU A 433 14.78 2.67 2.21
C LEU A 433 16.02 3.52 2.48
N ALA A 434 17.22 2.92 2.49
CA ALA A 434 18.47 3.66 2.66
C ALA A 434 18.74 4.61 1.47
N ASP A 435 18.28 4.24 0.27
CA ASP A 435 18.36 5.10 -0.91
C ASP A 435 17.26 6.16 -0.93
N ILE A 436 16.09 5.90 -0.34
CA ILE A 436 15.05 6.93 -0.13
C ILE A 436 15.56 8.01 0.83
N ALA A 437 16.23 7.63 1.92
CA ALA A 437 16.85 8.60 2.83
C ALA A 437 17.96 9.43 2.16
N ARG A 438 18.68 8.85 1.18
CA ARG A 438 19.67 9.53 0.33
C ARG A 438 19.03 10.53 -0.64
N ILE A 439 17.88 10.18 -1.21
CA ILE A 439 17.05 11.08 -2.04
C ILE A 439 16.52 12.24 -1.17
N GLN A 440 16.08 11.94 0.06
CA GLN A 440 15.51 12.90 1.01
C GLN A 440 16.51 13.78 1.77
N ARG A 441 17.82 13.44 1.80
CA ARG A 441 18.95 14.28 2.29
C ARG A 441 20.29 13.64 1.93
N SER A 442 21.28 14.48 1.59
CA SER A 442 22.66 14.15 1.24
C SER A 442 23.41 13.28 2.27
N PHE A 443 23.19 11.97 2.27
CA PHE A 443 23.97 11.02 3.08
C PHE A 443 25.29 10.69 2.37
N ARG A 444 26.42 10.87 3.07
CA ARG A 444 27.77 10.44 2.65
C ARG A 444 28.27 9.41 3.66
N GLY A 445 27.85 8.16 3.51
CA GLY A 445 28.35 7.01 4.27
C GLY A 445 28.48 5.79 3.35
N PRO A 446 29.26 4.77 3.75
CA PRO A 446 29.63 3.66 2.86
C PRO A 446 28.40 2.86 2.43
N THR A 447 28.32 2.59 1.13
CA THR A 447 27.33 1.71 0.48
C THR A 447 27.68 0.26 0.77
N SER A 448 26.71 -0.51 1.24
CA SER A 448 26.80 -1.97 1.22
C SER A 448 26.63 -2.44 -0.23
N GLU A 449 27.71 -2.88 -0.86
CA GLU A 449 27.81 -3.44 -2.23
C GLU A 449 27.17 -4.84 -2.38
N ALA A 450 26.20 -5.22 -1.55
CA ALA A 450 25.45 -6.43 -1.84
C ALA A 450 24.39 -6.09 -2.89
N ALA A 451 24.56 -6.59 -4.13
CA ALA A 451 23.51 -6.58 -5.12
C ALA A 451 22.33 -7.40 -4.57
N VAL A 452 21.33 -6.73 -4.02
CA VAL A 452 20.09 -7.38 -3.60
C VAL A 452 19.15 -7.40 -4.80
N GLU A 453 18.57 -8.56 -5.10
CA GLU A 453 17.64 -8.69 -6.21
C GLU A 453 16.47 -7.71 -6.02
N PRO A 454 16.20 -6.82 -6.99
CA PRO A 454 15.21 -5.75 -6.83
C PRO A 454 13.78 -6.29 -6.91
N ILE A 455 13.60 -7.45 -7.54
CA ILE A 455 12.31 -8.08 -7.79
C ILE A 455 12.49 -9.59 -7.68
N LEU A 456 11.66 -10.22 -6.85
CA LEU A 456 11.56 -11.66 -6.72
C LEU A 456 10.33 -12.19 -7.44
N LEU A 457 10.43 -13.42 -7.90
CA LEU A 457 9.32 -14.23 -8.38
C LEU A 457 9.17 -15.43 -7.45
N PHE A 458 7.95 -15.65 -6.98
CA PHE A 458 7.50 -16.82 -6.23
C PHE A 458 6.62 -17.64 -7.17
N GLU A 459 7.22 -18.62 -7.83
CA GLU A 459 6.52 -19.56 -8.70
C GLU A 459 5.81 -20.60 -7.81
N ASN A 460 4.50 -20.75 -7.97
CA ASN A 460 3.75 -21.78 -7.25
C ASN A 460 4.07 -23.15 -7.85
N ARG A 461 4.43 -24.13 -7.02
CA ARG A 461 4.97 -25.43 -7.44
C ARG A 461 4.04 -26.61 -7.21
N MET A 462 2.77 -26.39 -6.88
CA MET A 462 1.83 -27.50 -6.77
C MET A 462 1.65 -28.18 -8.14
N SER A 463 2.38 -29.28 -8.36
CA SER A 463 2.29 -30.06 -9.58
C SER A 463 0.89 -30.67 -9.70
N HIS A 464 0.47 -30.92 -10.94
CA HIS A 464 -0.67 -31.75 -11.30
C HIS A 464 -0.57 -33.22 -10.83
N ASP A 465 0.23 -33.53 -9.80
CA ASP A 465 0.26 -34.85 -9.18
C ASP A 465 -1.03 -35.03 -8.40
N GLY A 466 -2.05 -35.47 -9.14
CA GLY A 466 -3.24 -36.10 -8.60
C GLY A 466 -2.80 -37.09 -7.55
N GLY A 467 -2.98 -36.70 -6.29
CA GLY A 467 -2.79 -37.55 -5.14
C GLY A 467 -3.61 -38.80 -5.37
N SER A 468 -2.90 -39.88 -5.73
CA SER A 468 -3.32 -41.23 -5.43
C SER A 468 -3.55 -41.24 -3.91
N ARG A 469 -4.82 -41.04 -3.52
CA ARG A 469 -5.29 -41.39 -2.19
C ARG A 469 -5.06 -42.89 -2.07
N VAL A 470 -3.92 -43.28 -1.53
CA VAL A 470 -3.78 -44.56 -0.86
C VAL A 470 -4.78 -44.51 0.29
N ARG A 471 -5.96 -45.09 0.06
CA ARG A 471 -6.89 -45.38 1.14
C ARG A 471 -6.29 -46.54 1.95
N PRO A 472 -6.37 -46.47 3.29
CA PRO A 472 -5.99 -47.59 4.15
C PRO A 472 -6.84 -48.83 3.91
#